data_AF-A0A7X9BMQ1-F1
#
_entry.id   AF-A0A7X9BMQ1-F1
#
_cell.length_a   1.000
_cell.length_b   1.000
_cell.length_c   1.000
_cell.angle_alpha   90.00
_cell.angle_beta   90.00
_cell.angle_gamma   90.00
#
_symmetry.space_group_name_H-M   'P 1'
#
loop_
_entity.id
_entity.type
_entity.pdbx_description
1 polymer ?
#
loop_
_entity_poly.entity_id
_entity_poly.type
_entity_poly.pdbx_seq_one_letter_code
_entity_poly.pdbx_strand_id
1 'polypeptide(L)'
;MTTRKNLGMGLDALLTSVEGGSTRKRQTSTVEQARTWFDQALREEDGGNVFEAYHLYRRVIEALEPSGEPDMSLRTLASRALNNAAVILAEYEMAETARGFLKRALEVNPENTTARDNLELI
;
A
#
# COMPACT_ATOMS: atom_id res chain seq x y z
N MET A 1 -16.97 52.05 14.53
CA MET A 1 -17.62 51.14 13.58
C MET A 1 -16.56 50.29 12.92
N THR A 2 -16.74 48.98 13.11
CA THR A 2 -15.96 47.85 12.61
C THR A 2 -16.04 47.74 11.09
N THR A 3 -14.91 47.42 10.44
CA THR A 3 -14.80 46.35 9.42
C THR A 3 -13.37 46.29 8.86
N ARG A 4 -12.50 45.47 9.47
CA ARG A 4 -11.43 44.81 8.69
C ARG A 4 -12.07 43.58 8.05
N LYS A 5 -12.41 43.66 6.77
CA LYS A 5 -12.98 42.52 6.04
C LYS A 5 -11.85 41.74 5.36
N ASN A 6 -11.65 40.53 5.88
CA ASN A 6 -11.03 39.34 5.30
C ASN A 6 -10.61 39.43 3.83
N LEU A 7 -9.30 39.55 3.56
CA LEU A 7 -8.70 39.37 2.23
C LEU A 7 -7.80 38.11 2.15
N GLY A 8 -7.83 37.24 3.15
CA GLY A 8 -6.93 36.07 3.23
C GLY A 8 -7.52 34.73 2.80
N MET A 9 -8.83 34.62 2.51
CA MET A 9 -9.51 33.33 2.32
C MET A 9 -9.67 32.90 0.85
N GLY A 10 -9.22 33.71 -0.12
CA GLY A 10 -9.47 33.48 -1.54
C GLY A 10 -8.52 32.49 -2.22
N LEU A 11 -7.26 32.41 -1.78
CA LEU A 11 -6.24 31.60 -2.46
C LEU A 11 -6.30 30.13 -2.01
N ASP A 12 -6.46 29.88 -0.71
CA ASP A 12 -6.57 28.52 -0.17
C ASP A 12 -7.83 27.79 -0.68
N ALA A 13 -8.96 28.50 -0.84
CA ALA A 13 -10.19 27.93 -1.37
C ALA A 13 -10.09 27.56 -2.87
N LEU A 14 -9.26 28.27 -3.64
CA LEU A 14 -9.00 27.99 -5.06
C LEU A 14 -7.98 26.86 -5.25
N LEU A 15 -6.95 26.78 -4.38
CA LEU A 15 -6.00 25.66 -4.35
C LEU A 15 -6.72 24.35 -3.97
N THR A 16 -7.58 24.38 -2.95
CA THR A 16 -8.32 23.18 -2.51
C THR A 16 -9.24 22.60 -3.60
N SER A 17 -9.84 23.46 -4.45
CA SER A 17 -10.74 23.02 -5.54
C SER A 17 -10.01 22.44 -6.77
N VAL A 18 -8.76 22.87 -7.03
CA VAL A 18 -7.94 22.34 -8.13
C VAL A 18 -7.16 21.09 -7.70
N GLU A 19 -6.67 21.08 -6.46
CA GLU A 19 -5.93 19.95 -5.90
C GLU A 19 -6.84 18.74 -5.67
N GLY A 20 -8.04 18.92 -5.11
CA GLY A 20 -8.96 17.83 -4.79
C GLY A 20 -9.46 17.02 -5.99
N GLY A 21 -9.48 17.58 -7.20
CA GLY A 21 -9.82 16.86 -8.43
C GLY A 21 -8.64 16.11 -9.07
N SER A 22 -7.42 16.62 -8.88
CA SER A 22 -6.20 16.08 -9.49
C SER A 22 -5.54 15.01 -8.61
N THR A 23 -5.49 15.23 -7.28
CA THR A 23 -4.98 14.25 -6.31
C THR A 23 -5.88 13.02 -6.25
N ARG A 24 -7.20 13.21 -6.27
CA ARG A 24 -8.17 12.10 -6.24
C ARG A 24 -8.10 11.24 -7.49
N LYS A 25 -8.06 11.83 -8.70
CA LYS A 25 -7.85 11.08 -9.96
C LYS A 25 -6.50 10.36 -10.00
N ARG A 26 -5.44 10.98 -9.47
CA ARG A 26 -4.11 10.37 -9.39
C ARG A 26 -4.08 9.21 -8.39
N GLN A 27 -4.71 9.35 -7.23
CA GLN A 27 -4.87 8.28 -6.24
C GLN A 27 -5.71 7.11 -6.78
N THR A 28 -6.82 7.37 -7.46
CA THR A 28 -7.62 6.32 -8.09
C THR A 28 -6.81 5.52 -9.11
N SER A 29 -6.01 6.22 -9.93
CA SER A 29 -5.07 5.60 -10.88
C SER A 29 -4.00 4.76 -10.17
N THR A 30 -3.42 5.25 -9.06
CA THR A 30 -2.45 4.51 -8.26
C THR A 30 -3.03 3.22 -7.67
N VAL A 31 -4.28 3.25 -7.20
CA VAL A 31 -4.96 2.07 -6.64
C VAL A 31 -5.22 1.01 -7.71
N GLU A 32 -5.67 1.40 -8.90
CA GLU A 32 -5.86 0.48 -10.03
C GLU A 32 -4.54 -0.14 -10.48
N GLN A 33 -3.47 0.65 -10.52
CA GLN A 33 -2.12 0.15 -10.80
C GLN A 33 -1.64 -0.83 -9.74
N ALA A 34 -1.85 -0.55 -8.45
CA ALA A 34 -1.48 -1.44 -7.37
C ALA A 34 -2.19 -2.80 -7.49
N ARG A 35 -3.48 -2.82 -7.85
CA ARG A 35 -4.20 -4.07 -8.14
C ARG A 35 -3.60 -4.83 -9.32
N THR A 36 -3.28 -4.11 -10.39
CA THR A 36 -2.68 -4.71 -11.59
C THR A 36 -1.30 -5.30 -11.30
N TRP A 37 -0.45 -4.59 -10.55
CA TRP A 37 0.86 -5.12 -10.13
C TRP A 37 0.72 -6.32 -9.21
N PHE A 38 -0.26 -6.33 -8.31
CA PHE A 38 -0.51 -7.48 -7.44
C PHE A 38 -0.91 -8.72 -8.25
N ASP A 39 -1.83 -8.58 -9.20
CA ASP A 39 -2.26 -9.69 -10.05
C ASP A 39 -1.11 -10.20 -10.94
N GLN A 40 -0.26 -9.28 -11.42
CA GLN A 40 0.95 -9.66 -12.15
C GLN A 40 1.95 -10.38 -11.25
N ALA A 41 2.17 -9.92 -10.01
CA ALA A 41 3.09 -10.54 -9.06
C ALA A 41 2.73 -12.01 -8.82
N LEU A 42 1.43 -12.30 -8.65
CA LEU A 42 0.93 -13.67 -8.48
C LEU A 42 1.24 -14.56 -9.70
N ARG A 43 1.13 -14.02 -10.93
CA ARG A 43 1.46 -14.78 -12.15
C ARG A 43 2.95 -15.02 -12.28
N GLU A 44 3.79 -14.03 -11.95
CA GLU A 44 5.23 -14.18 -11.96
C GLU A 44 5.69 -15.20 -10.91
N GLU A 45 5.08 -15.19 -9.72
CA GLU A 45 5.34 -16.17 -8.67
C GLU A 45 4.96 -17.60 -9.11
N ASP A 46 3.77 -17.79 -9.69
CA ASP A 46 3.32 -19.07 -10.27
C ASP A 46 4.22 -19.53 -11.43
N GLY A 47 4.77 -18.58 -12.18
CA GLY A 47 5.77 -18.82 -13.23
C GLY A 47 7.20 -19.09 -12.72
N GLY A 48 7.44 -19.00 -11.40
CA GLY A 48 8.76 -19.18 -10.77
C GLY A 48 9.67 -17.95 -10.84
N ASN A 49 9.20 -16.82 -11.36
CA ASN A 49 9.93 -15.56 -11.46
C ASN A 49 9.85 -14.77 -10.13
N VAL A 50 10.31 -15.38 -9.04
CA VAL A 50 10.13 -14.88 -7.67
C VAL A 50 10.71 -13.49 -7.41
N PHE A 51 11.80 -13.12 -8.09
CA PHE A 51 12.38 -11.76 -7.96
C PHE A 51 11.50 -10.67 -8.59
N GLU A 52 10.86 -10.98 -9.73
CA GLU A 52 9.93 -10.06 -10.37
C GLU A 52 8.65 -9.94 -9.54
N ALA A 53 8.15 -11.07 -9.02
CA ALA A 53 7.03 -11.08 -8.08
C ALA A 53 7.32 -10.21 -6.85
N TYR A 54 8.49 -10.37 -6.22
CA TYR A 54 8.92 -9.56 -5.09
C TYR A 54 8.98 -8.06 -5.45
N HIS A 55 9.55 -7.71 -6.61
CA HIS A 55 9.59 -6.32 -7.08
C HIS A 55 8.18 -5.74 -7.24
N LEU A 56 7.25 -6.50 -7.83
CA LEU A 56 5.87 -6.07 -8.01
C LEU A 56 5.14 -5.91 -6.67
N TYR A 57 5.29 -6.84 -5.73
CA TYR A 57 4.73 -6.69 -4.38
C TYR A 57 5.26 -5.44 -3.67
N ARG A 58 6.57 -5.15 -3.80
CA ARG A 58 7.17 -3.92 -3.29
C ARG A 58 6.51 -2.67 -3.85
N ARG A 59 6.23 -2.64 -5.16
CA ARG A 59 5.52 -1.51 -5.79
C ARG A 59 4.10 -1.34 -5.27
N VAL A 60 3.39 -2.45 -5.00
CA VAL A 60 2.05 -2.41 -4.38
C VAL A 60 2.12 -1.77 -2.99
N ILE A 61 3.09 -2.18 -2.18
CA ILE A 61 3.28 -1.65 -0.81
C ILE A 61 3.55 -0.14 -0.87
N GLU A 62 4.50 0.29 -1.70
CA GLU A 62 4.89 1.70 -1.85
C GLU A 62 3.75 2.57 -2.41
N ALA A 63 2.89 2.01 -3.28
CA ALA A 63 1.75 2.71 -3.84
C ALA A 63 0.62 2.92 -2.82
N LEU A 64 0.48 2.00 -1.86
CA LEU A 64 -0.62 2.00 -0.88
C LEU A 64 -0.20 2.60 0.47
N GLU A 65 1.09 2.67 0.78
CA GLU A 65 1.64 3.29 2.00
C GLU A 65 1.23 4.76 2.22
N PRO A 66 1.23 5.65 1.19
CA PRO A 66 0.86 7.05 1.37
C PRO A 66 -0.65 7.29 1.51
N SER A 67 -1.47 6.30 1.16
CA SER A 67 -2.91 6.54 1.02
C SER A 67 -3.59 6.83 2.35
N GLY A 68 -3.11 6.29 3.48
CA GLY A 68 -3.73 6.50 4.80
C GLY A 68 -5.24 6.19 4.84
N GLU A 69 -5.75 5.51 3.81
CA GLU A 69 -7.17 5.46 3.53
C GLU A 69 -7.86 4.38 4.38
N PRO A 70 -9.07 4.65 4.86
CA PRO A 70 -9.82 3.71 5.66
C PRO A 70 -10.43 2.54 4.86
N ASP A 71 -10.11 2.36 3.57
CA ASP A 71 -10.67 1.28 2.77
C ASP A 71 -10.08 -0.08 3.18
N MET A 72 -10.94 -0.92 3.72
CA MET A 72 -10.60 -2.28 4.15
C MET A 72 -10.04 -3.13 3.00
N SER A 73 -10.50 -2.93 1.78
CA SER A 73 -10.04 -3.64 0.59
C SER A 73 -8.59 -3.31 0.27
N LEU A 74 -8.20 -2.03 0.40
CA LEU A 74 -6.83 -1.58 0.15
C LEU A 74 -5.88 -2.05 1.25
N ARG A 75 -6.32 -2.00 2.51
CA ARG A 75 -5.56 -2.59 3.63
C ARG A 75 -5.36 -4.09 3.46
N THR A 76 -6.40 -4.80 3.02
CA THR A 76 -6.30 -6.24 2.72
C THR A 76 -5.30 -6.50 1.61
N LEU A 77 -5.32 -5.73 0.53
CA LEU A 77 -4.38 -5.85 -0.58
C LEU A 77 -2.93 -5.58 -0.15
N ALA A 78 -2.69 -4.47 0.56
CA ALA A 78 -1.37 -4.12 1.06
C ALA A 78 -0.82 -5.17 2.05
N SER A 79 -1.67 -5.66 2.95
CA SER A 79 -1.30 -6.72 3.90
C SER A 79 -0.95 -8.03 3.20
N ARG A 80 -1.70 -8.41 2.15
CA ARG A 80 -1.36 -9.59 1.34
C ARG A 80 -0.04 -9.41 0.58
N ALA A 81 0.22 -8.22 0.03
CA ALA A 81 1.49 -7.94 -0.64
C ALA A 81 2.67 -8.01 0.33
N LEU A 82 2.53 -7.47 1.55
CA LEU A 82 3.53 -7.59 2.62
C LEU A 82 3.78 -9.04 3.00
N ASN A 83 2.72 -9.84 3.16
CA ASN A 83 2.83 -11.27 3.44
C ASN A 83 3.60 -12.03 2.36
N ASN A 84 3.20 -11.88 1.09
CA ASN A 84 3.83 -12.63 -0.01
C ASN A 84 5.30 -12.22 -0.20
N ALA A 85 5.60 -10.92 -0.11
CA ALA A 85 6.98 -10.44 -0.12
C ALA A 85 7.81 -11.02 1.05
N ALA A 86 7.20 -11.19 2.23
CA ALA A 86 7.88 -11.80 3.37
C ALA A 86 8.18 -13.29 3.16
N VAL A 87 7.27 -14.05 2.56
CA VAL A 87 7.50 -15.46 2.22
C VAL A 87 8.71 -15.59 1.31
N ILE A 88 8.78 -14.79 0.24
CA ILE A 88 9.93 -14.78 -0.66
C ILE A 88 11.20 -14.42 0.13
N LEU A 89 11.19 -13.39 0.97
CA LEU A 89 12.36 -13.04 1.78
C LEU A 89 12.82 -14.17 2.71
N ALA A 90 11.88 -14.92 3.29
CA ALA A 90 12.19 -16.04 4.17
C ALA A 90 12.85 -17.20 3.42
N GLU A 91 12.39 -17.50 2.20
CA GLU A 91 12.98 -18.53 1.32
C GLU A 91 14.43 -18.22 0.94
N TYR A 92 14.80 -16.94 0.91
CA TYR A 92 16.16 -16.46 0.59
C TYR A 92 16.97 -16.09 1.84
N GLU A 93 16.70 -16.74 2.97
CA GLU A 93 17.45 -16.61 4.23
C GLU A 93 17.42 -15.18 4.85
N MET A 94 16.48 -14.33 4.44
CA MET A 94 16.30 -12.97 4.97
C MET A 94 15.23 -12.91 6.07
N ALA A 95 15.31 -13.83 7.04
CA ALA A 95 14.27 -14.05 8.06
C ALA A 95 13.88 -12.80 8.87
N GLU A 96 14.85 -11.99 9.32
CA GLU A 96 14.55 -10.77 10.08
C GLU A 96 13.78 -9.72 9.25
N THR A 97 14.14 -9.57 7.98
CA THR A 97 13.42 -8.69 7.06
C THR A 97 12.01 -9.21 6.80
N ALA A 98 11.85 -10.52 6.61
CA ALA A 98 10.55 -11.18 6.46
C ALA A 98 9.65 -10.96 7.69
N ARG A 99 10.17 -11.16 8.91
CA ARG A 99 9.46 -10.87 10.16
C ARG A 99 8.99 -9.41 10.22
N GLY A 100 9.84 -8.48 9.79
CA GLY A 100 9.47 -7.06 9.70
C GLY A 100 8.28 -6.81 8.78
N PHE A 101 8.25 -7.45 7.61
CA PHE A 101 7.14 -7.34 6.66
C PHE A 101 5.85 -7.97 7.21
N LEU A 102 5.94 -9.11 7.87
CA LEU A 102 4.76 -9.78 8.46
C LEU A 102 4.15 -8.98 9.62
N LYS A 103 4.99 -8.39 10.48
CA LYS A 103 4.51 -7.45 11.52
C LYS A 103 3.75 -6.28 10.90
N ARG A 104 4.32 -5.65 9.86
CA ARG A 104 3.64 -4.59 9.11
C ARG A 104 2.35 -5.07 8.45
N ALA A 105 2.31 -6.31 7.94
CA ALA A 105 1.11 -6.88 7.34
C ALA A 105 -0.05 -6.93 8.35
N LEU A 106 0.25 -7.29 9.60
CA LEU A 106 -0.72 -7.35 10.71
C LEU A 106 -1.06 -5.96 11.27
N GLU A 107 -0.14 -5.00 11.23
CA GLU A 107 -0.45 -3.60 11.56
C GLU A 107 -1.46 -3.00 10.56
N VAL A 108 -1.28 -3.30 9.27
CA VAL A 108 -2.17 -2.82 8.20
C VAL A 108 -3.50 -3.56 8.20
N ASN A 109 -3.49 -4.88 8.37
CA ASN A 109 -4.70 -5.70 8.48
C ASN A 109 -4.52 -6.78 9.56
N PRO A 110 -5.02 -6.54 10.78
CA PRO A 110 -4.94 -7.51 11.87
C PRO A 110 -5.66 -8.84 11.59
N GLU A 111 -6.60 -8.87 10.63
CA GLU A 111 -7.37 -10.08 10.29
C GLU A 111 -6.64 -11.01 9.32
N ASN A 112 -5.45 -10.65 8.83
CA ASN A 112 -4.67 -11.49 7.94
C ASN A 112 -4.09 -12.71 8.71
N THR A 113 -4.82 -13.81 8.73
CA THR A 113 -4.41 -15.04 9.41
C THR A 113 -3.17 -15.65 8.79
N THR A 114 -3.03 -15.64 7.46
CA THR A 114 -1.85 -16.15 6.78
C THR A 114 -0.57 -15.43 7.21
N ALA A 115 -0.61 -14.10 7.35
CA ALA A 115 0.54 -13.34 7.84
C ALA A 115 0.89 -13.67 9.29
N ARG A 116 -0.11 -13.95 10.14
CA ARG A 116 0.11 -14.40 11.52
C ARG A 116 0.77 -15.76 11.55
N ASP A 117 0.21 -16.72 10.81
CA ASP A 117 0.71 -18.08 10.74
C ASP A 117 2.16 -18.10 10.22
N ASN A 118 2.46 -17.34 9.17
CA ASN A 118 3.82 -17.20 8.65
C ASN A 118 4.79 -16.55 9.66
N LEU A 119 4.32 -15.62 10.49
CA LEU A 119 5.16 -14.98 11.51
C LEU A 119 5.52 -15.92 12.65
N GLU A 120 4.66 -16.90 12.94
CA GLU A 120 4.92 -17.96 13.93
C GLU A 120 5.88 -19.03 13.40
N LEU A 121 5.94 -19.23 12.08
CA LEU A 121 6.79 -20.24 11.43
C LEU A 121 8.23 -19.78 11.18
N ILE A 122 8.43 -18.50 10.89
CA ILE A 122 9.77 -17.88 10.73
C ILE A 122 10.35 -17.62 12.10
#